data_AF-A0A3D5D6N4-F1
#
_entry.id   AF-A0A3D5D6N4-F1
#
_cell.length_a   1.000
_cell.length_b   1.000
_cell.length_c   1.000
_cell.angle_alpha   90.00
_cell.angle_beta   90.00
_cell.angle_gamma   90.00
#
_symmetry.space_group_name_H-M   'P 1'
#
loop_
_entity.id
_entity.type
_entity.pdbx_description
1 polymer ?
#
loop_
_entity_poly.entity_id
_entity_poly.type
_entity_poly.pdbx_seq_one_letter_code
_entity_poly.pdbx_strand_id
1 'polypeptide(L)'
;LTGHRLAAPTYSNAVSVDQLAAQHLGPSTRFPSLVLSSDGGVGEPTRSTTISFSRTGRPVPALASPKQIFAKLFGQTTDDQLARQRLNNTQSLLDLVLANSKSVRGKLGARDQAKLDEYLDSVRDIEKRVEQSQKWLEIPKPRVEEKTLDLSATPKGPEEYLRVMYDLMYLAFQTDTTRLATYMIGQVAGATTIANSFPTAAGQQANWHGLAHGAGKKPEALGKFDQFLVAQLTRFLTRLKDTREGDGTLLDRTMVLYGSSNSRTHNNTNYPLLLAGGRGLGLQHGQFQQYDAKTPFANVFVTMFDRMRLPFDHFADSTGGLDALVG
;
A
#
# COMPACT_ATOMS: atom_id res chain seq x y z
N LEU A 1 0.99 -3.05 9.20
CA LEU A 1 1.86 -2.87 8.01
C LEU A 1 3.19 -2.23 8.36
N THR A 2 3.24 -1.33 9.35
CA THR A 2 4.51 -0.93 9.98
C THR A 2 4.92 -1.92 11.05
N GLY A 3 6.23 -2.07 11.26
CA GLY A 3 6.82 -2.90 12.31
C GLY A 3 6.99 -2.21 13.66
N HIS A 4 6.22 -1.14 13.94
CA HIS A 4 6.44 -0.36 15.15
C HIS A 4 5.95 -1.10 16.41
N ARG A 5 6.81 -1.12 17.45
CA ARG A 5 6.44 -1.61 18.78
C ARG A 5 5.71 -0.52 19.55
N LEU A 6 4.42 -0.72 19.80
CA LEU A 6 3.53 0.20 20.53
C LEU A 6 3.97 0.51 21.98
N ALA A 7 4.92 -0.26 22.53
CA ALA A 7 5.45 -0.05 23.88
C ALA A 7 6.58 1.00 23.97
N ALA A 8 7.02 1.58 22.84
CA ALA A 8 8.07 2.59 22.85
C ALA A 8 7.58 3.94 23.42
N PRO A 9 8.40 4.66 24.21
CA PRO A 9 8.02 5.93 24.83
C PRO A 9 7.83 7.09 23.83
N THR A 10 8.25 6.90 22.58
CA THR A 10 8.09 7.87 21.49
C THR A 10 7.36 7.23 20.31
N TYR A 11 6.28 7.88 19.86
CA TYR A 11 5.55 7.47 18.66
C TYR A 11 6.42 7.71 17.42
N SER A 12 6.97 6.63 16.87
CA SER A 12 7.77 6.68 15.64
C SER A 12 7.47 5.45 14.80
N ASN A 13 6.90 5.61 13.61
CA ASN A 13 6.68 4.46 12.74
C ASN A 13 8.02 3.87 12.27
N ALA A 14 8.02 2.58 11.96
CA ALA A 14 9.12 1.93 11.23
C ALA A 14 8.75 1.79 9.75
N VAL A 15 9.69 1.33 8.94
CA VAL A 15 9.43 0.95 7.55
C VAL A 15 8.26 -0.02 7.46
N SER A 16 7.39 0.19 6.47
CA SER A 16 6.30 -0.73 6.19
C SER A 16 6.74 -1.86 5.27
N VAL A 17 6.05 -3.00 5.35
CA VAL A 17 6.37 -4.22 4.59
C VAL A 17 6.43 -3.98 3.06
N ASP A 18 5.52 -3.16 2.53
CA ASP A 18 5.46 -2.81 1.11
C ASP A 18 6.65 -1.95 0.68
N GLN A 19 7.04 -0.97 1.51
CA GLN A 19 8.20 -0.12 1.24
C GLN A 19 9.53 -0.86 1.43
N LEU A 20 9.55 -1.87 2.31
CA LEU A 20 10.70 -2.77 2.45
C LEU A 20 10.85 -3.67 1.21
N ALA A 21 9.76 -4.25 0.70
CA ALA A 21 9.76 -5.01 -0.55
C ALA A 21 10.12 -4.13 -1.77
N ALA A 22 9.63 -2.89 -1.81
CA ALA A 22 9.89 -1.95 -2.91
C ALA A 22 11.38 -1.61 -3.07
N GLN A 23 12.19 -1.73 -2.02
CA GLN A 23 13.64 -1.54 -2.14
C GLN A 23 14.30 -2.59 -3.05
N HIS A 24 13.72 -3.77 -3.15
CA HIS A 24 14.25 -4.89 -3.94
C HIS A 24 13.55 -5.03 -5.29
N LEU A 25 12.22 -4.92 -5.30
CA LEU A 25 11.43 -5.09 -6.53
C LEU A 25 11.35 -3.80 -7.36
N GLY A 26 11.43 -2.65 -6.70
CA GLY A 26 11.19 -1.35 -7.32
C GLY A 26 12.11 -1.02 -8.50
N PRO A 27 13.42 -1.33 -8.48
CA PRO A 27 14.30 -1.10 -9.63
C PRO A 27 13.85 -1.79 -10.93
N SER A 28 13.02 -2.83 -10.85
CA SER A 28 12.54 -3.59 -12.01
C SER A 28 11.28 -3.02 -12.65
N THR A 29 10.67 -1.98 -12.07
CA THR A 29 9.42 -1.39 -12.56
C THR A 29 9.45 0.13 -12.51
N ARG A 30 8.61 0.78 -13.32
CA ARG A 30 8.55 2.25 -13.38
C ARG A 30 8.22 2.88 -12.03
N PHE A 31 7.28 2.30 -11.30
CA PHE A 31 6.90 2.78 -9.98
C PHE A 31 7.25 1.71 -8.93
N PRO A 32 8.13 2.02 -7.96
CA PRO A 32 8.55 1.04 -6.95
C PRO A 32 7.41 0.43 -6.12
N SER A 33 6.37 1.23 -5.88
CA SER A 33 5.14 0.81 -5.20
C SER A 33 4.01 1.78 -5.53
N LEU A 34 2.78 1.27 -5.63
CA LEU A 34 1.56 2.05 -5.76
C LEU A 34 0.84 2.15 -4.40
N VAL A 35 0.93 3.31 -3.75
CA VAL A 35 0.31 3.58 -2.45
C VAL A 35 -1.02 4.29 -2.66
N LEU A 36 -2.11 3.67 -2.23
CA LEU A 36 -3.48 4.10 -2.47
C LEU A 36 -4.27 4.19 -1.16
N SER A 37 -5.23 5.11 -1.12
CA SER A 37 -6.27 5.12 -0.10
C SER A 37 -7.51 5.86 -0.59
N SER A 38 -8.64 5.65 0.05
CA SER A 38 -9.86 6.39 -0.32
C SER A 38 -9.74 7.87 0.04
N ASP A 39 -9.17 8.18 1.21
CA ASP A 39 -9.03 9.55 1.71
C ASP A 39 -7.91 10.35 0.99
N GLY A 40 -6.86 9.67 0.53
CA GLY A 40 -5.67 10.29 -0.04
C GLY A 40 -4.75 10.95 0.99
N GLY A 41 -3.53 11.29 0.56
CA GLY A 41 -2.54 11.96 1.41
C GLY A 41 -1.99 11.08 2.52
N VAL A 42 -1.59 11.69 3.64
CA VAL A 42 -1.00 11.00 4.80
C VAL A 42 -1.88 11.01 6.05
N GLY A 43 -2.90 11.87 6.08
CA GLY A 43 -3.79 12.08 7.22
C GLY A 43 -3.09 12.76 8.39
N GLU A 44 -3.72 12.68 9.56
CA GLU A 44 -3.13 13.17 10.80
C GLU A 44 -2.32 12.05 11.48
N PRO A 45 -1.33 12.36 12.33
CA PRO A 45 -0.51 11.34 13.00
C PRO A 45 -1.30 10.23 13.71
N THR A 46 -2.47 10.55 14.27
CA THR A 46 -3.38 9.63 14.97
C THR A 46 -4.55 9.12 14.11
N ARG A 47 -4.63 9.56 12.85
CA ARG A 47 -5.68 9.26 11.86
C ARG A 47 -5.03 9.17 10.48
N SER A 48 -4.02 8.31 10.36
CA SER A 48 -3.27 8.23 9.12
C SER A 48 -4.18 7.74 7.99
N THR A 49 -4.07 8.38 6.84
CA THR A 49 -4.78 7.96 5.61
C THR A 49 -3.91 7.11 4.70
N THR A 50 -2.79 6.61 5.22
CA THR A 50 -1.89 5.69 4.56
C THR A 50 -1.42 4.61 5.54
N ILE A 51 -1.07 3.47 4.99
CA ILE A 51 -0.50 2.34 5.74
C ILE A 51 0.92 2.00 5.26
N SER A 52 1.47 2.84 4.39
CA SER A 52 2.82 2.75 3.82
C SER A 52 3.73 3.79 4.46
N PHE A 53 4.89 3.37 4.94
CA PHE A 53 5.86 4.21 5.67
C PHE A 53 7.26 3.95 5.16
N SER A 54 8.01 5.02 4.90
CA SER A 54 9.38 4.98 4.37
C SER A 54 10.34 4.24 5.31
N ARG A 55 11.58 4.01 4.85
CA ARG A 55 12.68 3.47 5.68
C ARG A 55 12.86 4.24 7.00
N THR A 56 12.65 5.56 6.95
CA THR A 56 12.74 6.48 8.10
C THR A 56 11.45 6.62 8.90
N GLY A 57 10.43 5.79 8.64
CA GLY A 57 9.17 5.83 9.37
C GLY A 57 8.22 6.97 9.01
N ARG A 58 8.47 7.66 7.89
CA ARG A 58 7.61 8.77 7.44
C ARG A 58 6.45 8.21 6.61
N PRO A 59 5.21 8.71 6.82
CA PRO A 59 4.07 8.25 6.03
C PRO A 59 4.27 8.60 4.55
N VAL A 60 3.99 7.64 3.67
CA VAL A 60 4.04 7.82 2.22
C VAL A 60 2.66 8.32 1.76
N PRO A 61 2.56 9.48 1.08
CA PRO A 61 1.29 10.02 0.62
C PRO A 61 0.57 9.05 -0.33
N ALA A 62 -0.65 8.70 0.03
CA ALA A 62 -1.51 7.82 -0.76
C ALA A 62 -2.25 8.59 -1.86
N LEU A 63 -2.44 7.95 -3.02
CA LEU A 63 -3.26 8.48 -4.10
C LEU A 63 -4.72 8.01 -3.95
N ALA A 64 -5.66 8.90 -4.23
CA ALA A 64 -7.10 8.63 -4.10
C ALA A 64 -7.93 8.95 -5.34
N SER A 65 -7.42 9.81 -6.25
CA SER A 65 -8.16 10.22 -7.44
C SER A 65 -7.90 9.26 -8.61
N PRO A 66 -8.94 8.57 -9.14
CA PRO A 66 -8.77 7.64 -10.26
C PRO A 66 -8.12 8.30 -11.47
N LYS A 67 -8.55 9.53 -11.81
CA LYS A 67 -7.97 10.33 -12.90
C LYS A 67 -6.48 10.64 -12.68
N GLN A 68 -6.08 11.06 -11.48
CA GLN A 68 -4.66 11.35 -11.19
C GLN A 68 -3.81 10.07 -11.19
N ILE A 69 -4.34 8.97 -10.68
CA ILE A 69 -3.67 7.67 -10.68
C ILE A 69 -3.47 7.21 -12.12
N PHE A 70 -4.51 7.25 -12.95
CA PHE A 70 -4.43 6.89 -14.36
C PHE A 70 -3.41 7.74 -15.10
N ALA A 71 -3.47 9.07 -14.97
CA ALA A 71 -2.51 9.98 -15.61
C ALA A 71 -1.07 9.69 -15.18
N LYS A 72 -0.86 9.41 -13.88
CA LYS A 72 0.45 9.02 -13.35
C LYS A 72 0.96 7.74 -14.03
N LEU A 73 0.15 6.70 -14.06
CA LEU A 73 0.53 5.38 -14.56
C LEU A 73 0.66 5.32 -16.10
N PHE A 74 -0.25 5.97 -16.83
CA PHE A 74 -0.48 5.72 -18.27
C PHE A 74 -0.51 6.98 -19.16
N GLY A 75 -0.57 8.20 -18.61
CA GLY A 75 -0.66 9.43 -19.41
C GLY A 75 0.57 9.72 -20.29
N GLN A 76 0.38 10.17 -21.54
CA GLN A 76 1.44 10.33 -22.57
C GLN A 76 1.86 11.79 -22.92
N THR A 77 3.17 11.94 -23.18
CA THR A 77 3.90 12.72 -24.23
C THR A 77 4.00 14.25 -24.31
N THR A 78 3.15 15.09 -23.69
CA THR A 78 3.54 16.52 -23.48
C THR A 78 4.19 16.74 -22.12
N ASP A 79 3.97 15.81 -21.20
CA ASP A 79 4.49 15.81 -19.85
C ASP A 79 5.94 15.29 -19.76
N ASP A 80 6.50 14.60 -20.75
CA ASP A 80 7.81 13.94 -20.56
C ASP A 80 8.98 14.93 -20.54
N GLN A 81 8.94 16.00 -21.35
CA GLN A 81 9.93 17.08 -21.25
C GLN A 81 9.78 17.87 -19.94
N LEU A 82 8.54 18.15 -19.53
CA LEU A 82 8.25 18.80 -18.25
C LEU A 82 8.62 17.91 -17.06
N ALA A 83 8.44 16.59 -17.17
CA ALA A 83 8.82 15.60 -16.16
C ALA A 83 10.34 15.48 -16.09
N ARG A 84 11.04 15.45 -17.23
CA ARG A 84 12.51 15.55 -17.30
C ARG A 84 13.00 16.83 -16.62
N GLN A 85 12.43 17.98 -16.95
CA GLN A 85 12.78 19.25 -16.29
C GLN A 85 12.49 19.23 -14.79
N ARG A 86 11.34 18.72 -14.35
CA ARG A 86 11.00 18.58 -12.93
C ARG A 86 11.97 17.67 -12.19
N LEU A 87 12.35 16.54 -12.77
CA LEU A 87 13.31 15.61 -12.19
C LEU A 87 14.71 16.23 -12.10
N ASN A 88 15.16 16.92 -13.15
CA ASN A 88 16.45 17.62 -13.15
C ASN A 88 16.45 18.76 -12.10
N ASN A 89 15.39 19.55 -12.02
CA ASN A 89 15.26 20.59 -10.99
C ASN A 89 15.25 19.99 -9.58
N THR A 90 14.57 18.86 -9.39
CA THR A 90 14.55 18.14 -8.11
C THR A 90 15.95 17.66 -7.76
N GLN A 91 16.70 17.08 -8.71
CA GLN A 91 18.08 16.66 -8.50
C GLN A 91 18.98 17.83 -8.08
N SER A 92 18.94 18.96 -8.81
CA SER A 92 19.71 20.17 -8.47
C SER A 92 19.35 20.72 -7.08
N LEU A 93 18.08 20.67 -6.68
CA LEU A 93 17.63 21.06 -5.35
C LEU A 93 18.16 20.11 -4.27
N LEU A 94 18.17 18.80 -4.52
CA LEU A 94 18.72 17.80 -3.60
C LEU A 94 20.23 18.02 -3.42
N ASP A 95 20.97 18.25 -4.50
CA ASP A 95 22.40 18.55 -4.46
C ASP A 95 22.69 19.80 -3.60
N LEU A 96 21.88 20.85 -3.75
CA LEU A 96 21.99 22.06 -2.95
C LEU A 96 21.69 21.80 -1.46
N VAL A 97 20.66 21.01 -1.15
CA VAL A 97 20.32 20.62 0.23
C VAL A 97 21.45 19.80 0.86
N LEU A 98 22.02 18.84 0.11
CA LEU A 98 23.14 18.03 0.56
C LEU A 98 24.40 18.87 0.80
N ALA A 99 24.73 19.80 -0.10
CA ALA A 99 25.86 20.71 0.06
C ALA A 99 25.69 21.61 1.30
N ASN A 100 24.51 22.22 1.47
CA ASN A 100 24.20 23.06 2.64
C ASN A 100 24.21 22.28 3.95
N SER A 101 23.76 21.03 3.94
CA SER A 101 23.76 20.20 5.14
C SER A 101 25.16 19.95 5.71
N LYS A 102 26.18 19.82 4.84
CA LYS A 102 27.57 19.64 5.26
C LYS A 102 28.11 20.87 6.00
N SER A 103 27.79 22.07 5.54
CA SER A 103 28.25 23.33 6.16
C SER A 103 27.55 23.60 7.48
N VAL A 104 26.27 23.21 7.61
CA VAL A 104 25.49 23.36 8.84
C VAL A 104 25.91 22.31 9.88
N ARG A 105 26.21 21.07 9.48
CA ARG A 105 26.61 19.99 10.39
C ARG A 105 27.74 20.40 11.34
N GLY A 106 28.76 21.09 10.84
CA GLY A 106 29.90 21.56 11.64
C GLY A 106 29.57 22.62 12.70
N LYS A 107 28.36 23.20 12.65
CA LYS A 107 27.88 24.23 13.59
C LYS A 107 26.87 23.67 14.60
N LEU A 108 26.46 22.40 14.46
CA LEU A 108 25.44 21.77 15.30
C LEU A 108 26.06 20.94 16.43
N GLY A 109 25.37 20.91 17.58
CA GLY A 109 25.67 19.97 18.66
C GLY A 109 25.24 18.54 18.33
N ALA A 110 25.73 17.56 19.08
CA ALA A 110 25.53 16.12 18.78
C ALA A 110 24.05 15.70 18.60
N ARG A 111 23.14 16.24 19.42
CA ARG A 111 21.70 15.95 19.33
C ARG A 111 21.08 16.45 18.02
N ASP A 112 21.47 17.64 17.58
CA ASP A 112 20.96 18.24 16.34
C ASP A 112 21.59 17.58 15.11
N GLN A 113 22.85 17.14 15.21
CA GLN A 113 23.48 16.33 14.17
C GLN A 113 22.72 15.01 13.94
N ALA A 114 22.28 14.33 15.01
CA ALA A 114 21.47 13.12 14.87
C ALA A 114 20.13 13.39 14.14
N LYS A 115 19.49 14.53 14.39
CA LYS A 115 18.28 14.93 13.66
C LYS A 115 18.54 15.33 12.22
N LEU A 116 19.67 15.98 11.96
CA LEU A 116 20.11 16.27 10.60
C LEU A 116 20.39 14.96 9.83
N ASP A 117 20.97 13.94 10.48
CA ASP A 117 21.19 12.63 9.88
C ASP A 117 19.89 11.93 9.49
N GLU A 118 18.87 11.93 10.37
CA GLU A 118 17.52 11.43 10.03
C GLU A 118 16.91 12.15 8.81
N TYR A 119 17.11 13.47 8.72
CA TYR A 119 16.66 14.27 7.60
C TYR A 119 17.40 13.91 6.31
N LEU A 120 18.73 13.81 6.35
CA LEU A 120 19.56 13.49 5.19
C LEU A 120 19.33 12.07 4.67
N ASP A 121 19.02 11.12 5.55
CA ASP A 121 18.60 9.79 5.14
C ASP A 121 17.29 9.83 4.35
N SER A 122 16.36 10.71 4.71
CA SER A 122 15.12 10.92 3.95
C SER A 122 15.38 11.60 2.60
N VAL A 123 16.38 12.48 2.52
CA VAL A 123 16.82 13.14 1.27
C VAL A 123 17.41 12.11 0.30
N ARG A 124 18.29 11.22 0.77
CA ARG A 124 18.87 10.12 -0.03
C ARG A 124 17.83 9.17 -0.59
N ASP A 125 16.77 8.88 0.16
CA ASP A 125 15.66 8.06 -0.34
C ASP A 125 14.91 8.76 -1.51
N ILE A 126 14.86 10.10 -1.54
CA ILE A 126 14.29 10.86 -2.67
C ILE A 126 15.24 10.83 -3.86
N GLU A 127 16.54 11.07 -3.65
CA GLU A 127 17.58 11.02 -4.69
C GLU A 127 17.55 9.71 -5.47
N LYS A 128 17.58 8.56 -4.77
CA LYS A 128 17.47 7.23 -5.42
C LYS A 128 16.20 7.07 -6.27
N ARG A 129 15.08 7.64 -5.84
CA ARG A 129 13.82 7.60 -6.61
C ARG A 129 13.88 8.49 -7.84
N VAL A 130 14.56 9.64 -7.77
CA VAL A 130 14.77 10.54 -8.92
C VAL A 130 15.64 9.82 -9.96
N GLU A 131 16.76 9.23 -9.55
CA GLU A 131 17.64 8.46 -10.42
C GLU A 131 16.91 7.30 -11.10
N GLN A 132 16.12 6.53 -10.34
CA GLN A 132 15.31 5.46 -10.91
C GLN A 132 14.28 6.02 -11.91
N SER A 133 13.58 7.09 -11.55
CA SER A 133 12.59 7.70 -12.43
C SER A 133 13.19 8.18 -13.75
N GLN A 134 14.41 8.72 -13.74
CA GLN A 134 15.14 9.13 -14.94
C GLN A 134 15.37 7.97 -15.91
N LYS A 135 15.75 6.79 -15.41
CA LYS A 135 15.93 5.58 -16.25
C LYS A 135 14.65 5.17 -16.96
N TRP A 136 13.50 5.41 -16.34
CA TRP A 136 12.20 5.08 -16.93
C TRP A 136 11.68 6.14 -17.91
N LEU A 137 12.25 7.35 -17.97
CA LEU A 137 11.81 8.40 -18.91
C LEU A 137 12.08 8.06 -20.39
N GLU A 138 12.96 7.11 -20.65
CA GLU A 138 13.30 6.65 -22.01
C GLU A 138 12.46 5.46 -22.45
N ILE A 139 11.86 4.76 -21.49
CA ILE A 139 10.96 3.65 -21.75
C ILE A 139 9.56 4.26 -21.92
N PRO A 140 8.81 3.93 -22.98
CA PRO A 140 7.44 4.42 -23.12
C PRO A 140 6.53 3.83 -22.03
N LYS A 141 5.54 4.59 -21.58
CA LYS A 141 4.48 4.05 -20.72
C LYS A 141 3.59 3.09 -21.52
N PRO A 142 3.06 2.03 -20.88
CA PRO A 142 2.10 1.15 -21.52
C PRO A 142 0.85 1.93 -21.93
N ARG A 143 0.25 1.54 -23.06
CA ARG A 143 -0.97 2.14 -23.58
C ARG A 143 -2.17 1.45 -22.99
N VAL A 144 -3.00 2.21 -22.28
CA VAL A 144 -4.30 1.77 -21.76
C VAL A 144 -5.33 2.76 -22.25
N GLU A 145 -6.45 2.27 -22.81
CA GLU A 145 -7.52 3.13 -23.28
C GLU A 145 -8.33 3.66 -22.09
N GLU A 146 -8.39 4.99 -21.94
CA GLU A 146 -9.15 5.66 -20.85
C GLU A 146 -10.61 5.22 -20.78
N LYS A 147 -11.23 4.96 -21.94
CA LYS A 147 -12.65 4.58 -22.07
C LYS A 147 -13.00 3.26 -21.37
N THR A 148 -12.00 2.46 -21.01
CA THR A 148 -12.19 1.19 -20.29
C THR A 148 -12.43 1.38 -18.79
N LEU A 149 -12.27 2.61 -18.28
CA LEU A 149 -12.38 2.94 -16.86
C LEU A 149 -13.31 4.13 -16.63
N ASP A 150 -14.09 4.10 -15.56
CA ASP A 150 -14.76 5.31 -15.06
C ASP A 150 -13.81 6.15 -14.22
N LEU A 151 -12.97 6.95 -14.88
CA LEU A 151 -12.04 7.87 -14.22
C LEU A 151 -12.73 9.05 -13.50
N SER A 152 -14.04 9.21 -13.70
CA SER A 152 -14.85 10.24 -13.05
C SER A 152 -15.43 9.77 -11.71
N ALA A 153 -15.37 8.47 -11.42
CA ALA A 153 -15.85 7.89 -10.18
C ALA A 153 -15.22 8.57 -8.96
N THR A 154 -16.06 8.84 -7.96
CA THR A 154 -15.66 9.49 -6.72
C THR A 154 -16.14 8.68 -5.53
N PRO A 155 -15.54 8.86 -4.33
CA PRO A 155 -16.00 8.21 -3.10
C PRO A 155 -17.48 8.44 -2.73
N LYS A 156 -18.19 9.36 -3.41
CA LYS A 156 -19.65 9.54 -3.27
C LYS A 156 -20.47 8.42 -3.93
N GLY A 157 -19.90 7.71 -4.90
CA GLY A 157 -20.40 6.46 -5.48
C GLY A 157 -19.43 5.33 -5.10
N PRO A 158 -19.57 4.73 -3.89
CA PRO A 158 -18.54 3.87 -3.33
C PRO A 158 -18.25 2.63 -4.18
N GLU A 159 -19.27 2.07 -4.84
CA GLU A 159 -19.12 0.87 -5.65
C GLU A 159 -18.28 1.13 -6.91
N GLU A 160 -18.64 2.13 -7.69
CA GLU A 160 -17.90 2.54 -8.89
C GLU A 160 -16.47 2.97 -8.53
N TYR A 161 -16.33 3.70 -7.41
CA TYR A 161 -15.04 4.14 -6.90
C TYR A 161 -14.13 2.96 -6.53
N LEU A 162 -14.61 2.02 -5.71
CA LEU A 162 -13.82 0.84 -5.32
C LEU A 162 -13.45 0.00 -6.55
N ARG A 163 -14.39 -0.18 -7.49
CA ARG A 163 -14.15 -0.91 -8.74
C ARG A 163 -13.03 -0.28 -9.56
N VAL A 164 -13.09 1.04 -9.81
CA VAL A 164 -12.03 1.69 -10.61
C VAL A 164 -10.69 1.67 -9.89
N MET A 165 -10.64 1.77 -8.56
CA MET A 165 -9.39 1.68 -7.79
C MET A 165 -8.75 0.29 -7.93
N TYR A 166 -9.54 -0.78 -7.81
CA TYR A 166 -9.05 -2.15 -8.08
C TYR A 166 -8.69 -2.37 -9.55
N ASP A 167 -9.44 -1.80 -10.49
CA ASP A 167 -9.15 -1.91 -11.92
C ASP A 167 -7.82 -1.20 -12.28
N LEU A 168 -7.50 -0.08 -11.63
CA LEU A 168 -6.21 0.59 -11.75
C LEU A 168 -5.06 -0.25 -11.16
N MET A 169 -5.26 -0.88 -10.00
CA MET A 169 -4.29 -1.84 -9.44
C MET A 169 -4.05 -3.02 -10.38
N TYR A 170 -5.13 -3.57 -10.94
CA TYR A 170 -5.07 -4.67 -11.90
C TYR A 170 -4.26 -4.28 -13.15
N LEU A 171 -4.56 -3.12 -13.75
CA LEU A 171 -3.85 -2.63 -14.92
C LEU A 171 -2.37 -2.36 -14.61
N ALA A 172 -2.07 -1.85 -13.43
CA ALA A 172 -0.69 -1.60 -13.00
C ALA A 172 0.13 -2.90 -12.94
N PHE A 173 -0.49 -4.01 -12.48
CA PHE A 173 0.15 -5.34 -12.48
C PHE A 173 0.20 -5.95 -13.88
N GLN A 174 -0.90 -5.93 -14.63
CA GLN A 174 -0.99 -6.48 -15.98
C GLN A 174 0.05 -5.87 -16.94
N THR A 175 0.36 -4.60 -16.75
CA THR A 175 1.32 -3.86 -17.60
C THR A 175 2.74 -3.82 -17.03
N ASP A 176 3.00 -4.53 -15.93
CA ASP A 176 4.27 -4.49 -15.15
C ASP A 176 4.73 -3.05 -14.82
N THR A 177 3.77 -2.13 -14.66
CA THR A 177 4.03 -0.74 -14.31
C THR A 177 4.51 -0.63 -12.85
N THR A 178 4.02 -1.54 -12.01
CA THR A 178 4.51 -1.80 -10.64
C THR A 178 4.22 -3.25 -10.28
N ARG A 179 5.00 -3.82 -9.35
CA ARG A 179 4.77 -5.16 -8.78
C ARG A 179 4.25 -5.11 -7.33
N LEU A 180 4.06 -3.92 -6.77
CA LEU A 180 3.63 -3.73 -5.39
C LEU A 180 2.55 -2.66 -5.33
N ALA A 181 1.41 -3.00 -4.72
CA ALA A 181 0.35 -2.05 -4.44
C ALA A 181 -0.15 -2.23 -3.01
N THR A 182 -0.53 -1.12 -2.39
CA THR A 182 -1.12 -1.11 -1.05
C THR A 182 -2.31 -0.17 -1.06
N TYR A 183 -3.46 -0.65 -0.62
CA TYR A 183 -4.71 0.11 -0.66
C TYR A 183 -5.40 0.14 0.70
N MET A 184 -5.49 1.33 1.29
CA MET A 184 -6.29 1.56 2.50
C MET A 184 -7.71 2.01 2.12
N ILE A 185 -8.67 1.09 2.20
CA ILE A 185 -10.08 1.37 1.86
C ILE A 185 -10.68 2.46 2.77
N GLY A 186 -10.35 2.45 4.05
CA GLY A 186 -10.78 3.48 4.99
C GLY A 186 -10.10 3.34 6.34
N GLN A 187 -9.81 4.48 6.98
CA GLN A 187 -9.39 4.50 8.38
C GLN A 187 -10.63 4.68 9.25
N VAL A 188 -10.95 3.70 10.09
CA VAL A 188 -12.19 3.73 10.89
C VAL A 188 -12.01 4.51 12.20
N ALA A 189 -10.87 5.17 12.39
CA ALA A 189 -10.58 5.89 13.63
C ALA A 189 -11.34 7.23 13.66
N GLY A 190 -12.13 7.44 14.71
CA GLY A 190 -12.81 8.71 15.00
C GLY A 190 -13.81 9.20 13.97
N ALA A 191 -14.30 8.33 13.09
CA ALA A 191 -15.31 8.66 12.09
C ALA A 191 -14.95 9.84 11.14
N THR A 192 -13.67 10.08 10.87
CA THR A 192 -13.23 11.18 10.00
C THR A 192 -12.95 10.76 8.56
N THR A 193 -12.95 9.46 8.26
CA THR A 193 -12.72 8.97 6.88
C THR A 193 -13.90 9.28 5.98
N ILE A 194 -13.61 9.59 4.71
CA ILE A 194 -14.64 9.66 3.68
C ILE A 194 -15.32 8.30 3.47
N ALA A 195 -14.62 7.19 3.77
CA ALA A 195 -15.15 5.84 3.62
C ALA A 195 -16.29 5.54 4.61
N ASN A 196 -16.58 6.44 5.55
CA ASN A 196 -17.74 6.31 6.44
C ASN A 196 -19.07 6.26 5.68
N SER A 197 -19.12 6.81 4.47
CA SER A 197 -20.29 6.72 3.60
C SER A 197 -20.38 5.41 2.84
N PHE A 198 -19.30 4.61 2.73
CA PHE A 198 -19.28 3.41 1.88
C PHE A 198 -20.35 2.35 2.21
N PRO A 199 -20.83 2.20 3.47
CA PRO A 199 -21.94 1.31 3.76
C PRO A 199 -23.23 1.59 2.99
N THR A 200 -23.42 2.80 2.41
CA THR A 200 -24.57 3.09 1.56
C THR A 200 -24.65 2.22 0.32
N ALA A 201 -23.50 1.78 -0.21
CA ALA A 201 -23.46 0.84 -1.34
C ALA A 201 -23.95 -0.57 -0.96
N ALA A 202 -23.99 -0.89 0.33
CA ALA A 202 -24.58 -2.13 0.86
C ALA A 202 -26.01 -1.91 1.41
N GLY A 203 -26.66 -0.80 1.03
CA GLY A 203 -28.00 -0.43 1.52
C GLY A 203 -28.05 -0.11 3.02
N GLN A 204 -26.90 0.18 3.64
CA GLN A 204 -26.83 0.60 5.05
C GLN A 204 -26.80 2.12 5.16
N GLN A 205 -27.07 2.64 6.36
CA GLN A 205 -26.88 4.06 6.64
C GLN A 205 -25.38 4.43 6.60
N ALA A 206 -25.06 5.64 6.17
CA ALA A 206 -23.69 6.16 6.16
C ALA A 206 -23.17 6.34 7.58
N ASN A 207 -22.44 5.35 8.10
CA ASN A 207 -21.66 5.46 9.35
C ASN A 207 -20.81 4.18 9.57
N TRP A 208 -19.75 3.94 8.79
CA TRP A 208 -18.92 2.73 8.98
C TRP A 208 -18.42 2.62 10.43
N HIS A 209 -17.90 3.70 11.00
CA HIS A 209 -17.47 3.74 12.40
C HIS A 209 -18.58 3.29 13.37
N GLY A 210 -19.79 3.82 13.23
CA GLY A 210 -20.94 3.45 14.05
C GLY A 210 -21.38 2.00 13.85
N LEU A 211 -21.34 1.48 12.62
CA LEU A 211 -21.59 0.06 12.35
C LEU A 211 -20.60 -0.82 13.11
N ALA A 212 -19.31 -0.46 13.10
CA ALA A 212 -18.27 -1.19 13.82
C ALA A 212 -18.47 -1.17 15.35
N HIS A 213 -18.95 -0.07 15.92
CA HIS A 213 -19.32 -0.01 17.34
C HIS A 213 -20.61 -0.79 17.67
N GLY A 214 -21.56 -0.83 16.74
CA GLY A 214 -22.85 -1.52 16.91
C GLY A 214 -22.80 -3.03 16.67
N ALA A 215 -21.76 -3.53 16.00
CA ALA A 215 -21.67 -4.92 15.53
C ALA A 215 -21.76 -5.98 16.64
N GLY A 216 -21.37 -5.65 17.87
CA GLY A 216 -21.52 -6.57 19.00
C GLY A 216 -22.98 -6.89 19.37
N LYS A 217 -23.94 -6.07 18.93
CA LYS A 217 -25.39 -6.27 19.17
C LYS A 217 -26.18 -6.52 17.88
N LYS A 218 -25.76 -5.91 16.77
CA LYS A 218 -26.43 -5.99 15.46
C LYS A 218 -25.38 -6.22 14.36
N PRO A 219 -24.78 -7.42 14.28
CA PRO A 219 -23.68 -7.70 13.38
C PRO A 219 -24.09 -7.68 11.90
N GLU A 220 -25.36 -7.85 11.58
CA GLU A 220 -25.85 -8.07 10.22
C GLU A 220 -25.58 -6.87 9.29
N ALA A 221 -25.69 -5.64 9.80
CA ALA A 221 -25.45 -4.44 9.03
C ALA A 221 -23.97 -4.30 8.63
N LEU A 222 -23.05 -4.55 9.58
CA LEU A 222 -21.62 -4.58 9.29
C LEU A 222 -21.28 -5.75 8.37
N GLY A 223 -21.83 -6.94 8.63
CA GLY A 223 -21.60 -8.13 7.81
C GLY A 223 -22.03 -7.97 6.36
N LYS A 224 -23.17 -7.30 6.09
CA LYS A 224 -23.59 -6.95 4.72
C LYS A 224 -22.60 -5.99 4.04
N PHE A 225 -22.05 -5.05 4.79
CA PHE A 225 -21.05 -4.15 4.27
C PHE A 225 -19.70 -4.86 4.01
N ASP A 226 -19.27 -5.74 4.90
CA ASP A 226 -18.08 -6.58 4.71
C ASP A 226 -18.25 -7.48 3.46
N GLN A 227 -19.43 -8.08 3.27
CA GLN A 227 -19.77 -8.84 2.06
C GLN A 227 -19.65 -7.99 0.79
N PHE A 228 -20.11 -6.73 0.83
CA PHE A 228 -19.95 -5.80 -0.28
C PHE A 228 -18.47 -5.50 -0.58
N LEU A 229 -17.64 -5.25 0.43
CA LEU A 229 -16.20 -5.00 0.23
C LEU A 229 -15.49 -6.24 -0.35
N VAL A 230 -15.81 -7.43 0.17
CA VAL A 230 -15.27 -8.71 -0.34
C VAL A 230 -15.77 -9.01 -1.75
N ALA A 231 -16.98 -8.58 -2.13
CA ALA A 231 -17.46 -8.70 -3.52
C ALA A 231 -16.60 -7.89 -4.49
N GLN A 232 -16.17 -6.67 -4.12
CA GLN A 232 -15.25 -5.88 -4.95
C GLN A 232 -13.85 -6.51 -5.03
N LEU A 233 -13.36 -7.06 -3.92
CA LEU A 233 -12.11 -7.85 -3.92
C LEU A 233 -12.23 -9.08 -4.82
N THR A 234 -13.37 -9.78 -4.76
CA THR A 234 -13.63 -10.98 -5.58
C THR A 234 -13.57 -10.63 -7.06
N ARG A 235 -14.16 -9.51 -7.49
CA ARG A 235 -14.02 -9.00 -8.86
C ARG A 235 -12.55 -8.81 -9.25
N PHE A 236 -11.76 -8.17 -8.40
CA PHE A 236 -10.33 -7.97 -8.63
C PHE A 236 -9.57 -9.29 -8.79
N LEU A 237 -9.77 -10.23 -7.86
CA LEU A 237 -9.15 -11.56 -7.91
C LEU A 237 -9.57 -12.36 -9.15
N THR A 238 -10.84 -12.29 -9.55
CA THR A 238 -11.35 -12.91 -10.77
C THR A 238 -10.66 -12.33 -12.00
N ARG A 239 -10.48 -11.00 -12.10
CA ARG A 239 -9.73 -10.40 -13.21
C ARG A 239 -8.29 -10.89 -13.27
N LEU A 240 -7.60 -10.99 -12.14
CA LEU A 240 -6.25 -11.56 -12.07
C LEU A 240 -6.23 -13.04 -12.53
N LYS A 241 -7.23 -13.82 -12.12
CA LYS A 241 -7.37 -15.24 -12.49
C LYS A 241 -7.63 -15.42 -13.98
N ASP A 242 -8.47 -14.58 -14.56
CA ASP A 242 -8.88 -14.70 -15.96
C ASP A 242 -7.81 -14.16 -16.94
N THR A 243 -6.78 -13.49 -16.41
CA THR A 243 -5.67 -12.94 -17.20
C THR A 243 -4.53 -13.95 -17.27
N ARG A 244 -4.21 -14.44 -18.46
CA ARG A 244 -3.07 -15.33 -18.69
C ARG A 244 -1.74 -14.58 -18.55
N GLU A 245 -0.79 -15.19 -17.85
CA GLU A 245 0.59 -14.70 -17.75
C GLU A 245 1.54 -15.91 -17.73
N GLY A 246 2.29 -16.09 -18.83
CA GLY A 246 3.19 -17.23 -19.00
C GLY A 246 2.44 -18.58 -18.99
N ASP A 247 2.88 -19.47 -18.11
CA ASP A 247 2.34 -20.82 -17.90
C ASP A 247 1.11 -20.88 -16.97
N GLY A 248 0.71 -19.74 -16.39
CA GLY A 248 -0.39 -19.64 -15.46
C GLY A 248 -1.28 -18.42 -15.70
N THR A 249 -1.77 -17.88 -14.61
CA THR A 249 -2.58 -16.66 -14.56
C THR A 249 -1.85 -15.58 -13.77
N LEU A 250 -2.24 -14.33 -13.97
CA LEU A 250 -1.69 -13.22 -13.17
C LEU A 250 -1.97 -13.44 -11.67
N LEU A 251 -3.08 -14.09 -11.31
CA LEU A 251 -3.36 -14.47 -9.92
C LEU A 251 -2.39 -15.52 -9.39
N ASP A 252 -1.91 -16.47 -10.21
CA ASP A 252 -0.92 -17.46 -9.78
C ASP A 252 0.42 -16.81 -9.39
N ARG A 253 0.68 -15.60 -9.90
CA ARG A 253 1.91 -14.83 -9.73
C ARG A 253 1.75 -13.60 -8.82
N THR A 254 0.56 -13.42 -8.24
CA THR A 254 0.23 -12.28 -7.37
C THR A 254 -0.28 -12.77 -6.02
N MET A 255 0.32 -12.30 -4.92
CA MET A 255 -0.22 -12.52 -3.57
C MET A 255 -1.04 -11.31 -3.12
N VAL A 256 -2.24 -11.55 -2.61
CA VAL A 256 -3.14 -10.52 -2.11
C VAL A 256 -3.48 -10.81 -0.65
N LEU A 257 -3.04 -9.92 0.24
CA LEU A 257 -3.44 -9.92 1.65
C LEU A 257 -4.51 -8.85 1.87
N TYR A 258 -5.67 -9.25 2.38
CA TYR A 258 -6.83 -8.40 2.60
C TYR A 258 -7.37 -8.61 4.01
N GLY A 259 -7.87 -7.54 4.64
CA GLY A 259 -8.58 -7.62 5.90
C GLY A 259 -8.53 -6.33 6.70
N SER A 260 -8.74 -6.44 8.01
CA SER A 260 -8.76 -5.30 8.92
C SER A 260 -7.84 -5.53 10.13
N SER A 261 -7.47 -4.45 10.80
CA SER A 261 -6.66 -4.50 12.03
C SER A 261 -7.47 -4.79 13.29
N ASN A 262 -8.73 -5.21 13.18
CA ASN A 262 -9.60 -5.38 14.34
C ASN A 262 -10.53 -6.59 14.18
N SER A 263 -10.47 -7.51 15.14
CA SER A 263 -11.38 -8.68 15.19
C SER A 263 -12.75 -8.36 15.79
N ARG A 264 -12.78 -7.35 16.67
CA ARG A 264 -13.95 -6.69 17.21
C ARG A 264 -13.58 -5.26 17.59
N THR A 265 -14.56 -4.44 18.00
CA THR A 265 -14.36 -3.03 18.36
C THR A 265 -13.14 -2.86 19.29
N HIS A 266 -12.16 -2.09 18.83
CA HIS A 266 -10.89 -1.80 19.53
C HIS A 266 -10.03 -3.01 19.94
N ASN A 267 -10.30 -4.20 19.42
CA ASN A 267 -9.47 -5.37 19.67
C ASN A 267 -8.53 -5.65 18.50
N ASN A 268 -7.23 -5.45 18.72
CA ASN A 268 -6.17 -5.62 17.73
C ASN A 268 -5.45 -6.98 17.84
N THR A 269 -6.18 -8.03 18.24
CA THR A 269 -5.69 -9.41 18.27
C THR A 269 -6.54 -10.28 17.35
N ASN A 270 -5.94 -11.30 16.73
CA ASN A 270 -6.61 -12.29 15.87
C ASN A 270 -7.37 -11.65 14.68
N TYR A 271 -6.63 -10.92 13.84
CA TYR A 271 -7.18 -10.14 12.73
C TYR A 271 -7.96 -11.02 11.72
N PRO A 272 -9.12 -10.56 11.20
CA PRO A 272 -9.82 -11.25 10.13
C PRO A 272 -9.10 -10.99 8.80
N LEU A 273 -8.28 -11.96 8.38
CA LEU A 273 -7.40 -11.82 7.22
C LEU A 273 -7.70 -12.89 6.16
N LEU A 274 -7.55 -12.50 4.91
CA LEU A 274 -7.61 -13.35 3.73
C LEU A 274 -6.31 -13.20 2.95
N LEU A 275 -5.64 -14.33 2.71
CA LEU A 275 -4.50 -14.42 1.79
C LEU A 275 -4.96 -15.19 0.55
N ALA A 276 -4.81 -14.60 -0.63
CA ALA A 276 -5.23 -15.18 -1.91
C ALA A 276 -4.16 -15.06 -2.98
N GLY A 277 -4.25 -15.90 -4.01
CA GLY A 277 -3.34 -15.93 -5.15
C GLY A 277 -1.96 -16.50 -4.82
N GLY A 278 -1.00 -16.37 -5.74
CA GLY A 278 0.37 -16.82 -5.51
C GLY A 278 0.56 -18.35 -5.52
N ARG A 279 -0.34 -19.10 -6.16
CA ARG A 279 -0.18 -20.56 -6.31
C ARG A 279 1.10 -20.91 -7.07
N GLY A 280 1.42 -20.18 -8.13
CA GLY A 280 2.68 -20.29 -8.87
C GLY A 280 3.90 -19.80 -8.07
N LEU A 281 3.66 -19.12 -6.95
CA LEU A 281 4.68 -18.77 -5.97
C LEU A 281 4.81 -19.82 -4.85
N GLY A 282 3.98 -20.86 -4.82
CA GLY A 282 4.04 -21.94 -3.82
C GLY A 282 3.12 -21.74 -2.61
N LEU A 283 2.12 -20.85 -2.68
CA LEU A 283 1.09 -20.77 -1.64
C LEU A 283 0.02 -21.85 -1.79
N GLN A 284 -0.39 -22.42 -0.66
CA GLN A 284 -1.55 -23.32 -0.56
C GLN A 284 -2.78 -22.57 -0.05
N HIS A 285 -3.96 -22.94 -0.58
CA HIS A 285 -5.24 -22.29 -0.29
C HIS A 285 -6.32 -23.30 0.10
N GLY A 286 -7.50 -22.81 0.48
CA GLY A 286 -8.65 -23.65 0.84
C GLY A 286 -8.68 -24.07 2.30
N GLN A 287 -8.05 -23.29 3.18
CA GLN A 287 -7.86 -23.60 4.59
C GLN A 287 -8.29 -22.43 5.46
N PHE A 288 -8.76 -22.72 6.68
CA PHE A 288 -8.92 -21.74 7.74
C PHE A 288 -7.84 -21.99 8.79
N GLN A 289 -6.92 -21.04 8.93
CA GLN A 289 -5.79 -21.15 9.85
C GLN A 289 -6.06 -20.27 11.08
N GLN A 290 -6.04 -20.89 12.26
CA GLN A 290 -6.11 -20.19 13.53
C GLN A 290 -4.82 -20.42 14.30
N TYR A 291 -4.13 -19.33 14.61
CA TYR A 291 -2.90 -19.37 15.37
C TYR A 291 -3.14 -18.94 16.82
N ASP A 292 -2.27 -19.38 17.73
CA ASP A 292 -2.32 -18.96 19.11
C ASP A 292 -1.80 -17.52 19.29
N ALA A 293 -1.95 -16.98 20.51
CA ALA A 293 -1.49 -15.63 20.84
C ALA A 293 0.04 -15.46 20.80
N LYS A 294 0.81 -16.55 20.69
CA LYS A 294 2.27 -16.51 20.63
C LYS A 294 2.78 -16.37 19.20
N THR A 295 1.94 -16.61 18.21
CA THR A 295 2.28 -16.52 16.79
C THR A 295 2.10 -15.10 16.29
N PRO A 296 3.18 -14.36 15.96
CA PRO A 296 3.05 -12.99 15.48
C PRO A 296 2.43 -12.95 14.09
N PHE A 297 1.54 -11.97 13.86
CA PHE A 297 1.00 -11.70 12.53
C PHE A 297 2.09 -11.44 11.49
N ALA A 298 3.20 -10.82 11.91
CA ALA A 298 4.33 -10.53 11.02
C ALA A 298 4.95 -11.77 10.36
N ASN A 299 4.71 -12.99 10.88
CA ASN A 299 5.13 -14.23 10.24
C ASN A 299 4.49 -14.43 8.85
N VAL A 300 3.28 -13.87 8.62
CA VAL A 300 2.66 -13.84 7.29
C VAL A 300 3.54 -13.06 6.31
N PHE A 301 4.10 -11.92 6.73
CA PHE A 301 4.95 -11.10 5.86
C PHE A 301 6.28 -11.76 5.55
N VAL A 302 6.90 -12.43 6.52
CA VAL A 302 8.13 -13.23 6.28
C VAL A 302 7.84 -14.34 5.27
N THR A 303 6.70 -15.03 5.40
CA THR A 303 6.25 -16.02 4.42
C THR A 303 6.11 -15.40 3.03
N MET A 304 5.48 -14.23 2.91
CA MET A 304 5.35 -13.53 1.63
C MET A 304 6.70 -13.10 1.06
N PHE A 305 7.64 -12.62 1.88
CA PHE A 305 8.99 -12.27 1.43
C PHE A 305 9.73 -13.47 0.83
N ASP A 306 9.69 -14.60 1.52
CA ASP A 306 10.26 -15.86 1.05
C ASP A 306 9.63 -16.31 -0.28
N ARG A 307 8.31 -16.23 -0.41
CA ARG A 307 7.59 -16.54 -1.67
C ARG A 307 7.92 -15.57 -2.81
N MET A 308 8.29 -14.33 -2.51
CA MET A 308 8.81 -13.36 -3.49
C MET A 308 10.32 -13.49 -3.72
N ARG A 309 11.00 -14.42 -3.05
CA ARG A 309 12.47 -14.58 -3.06
C ARG A 309 13.21 -13.32 -2.63
N LEU A 310 12.63 -12.60 -1.66
CA LEU A 310 13.27 -11.45 -1.03
C LEU A 310 14.18 -11.91 0.10
N PRO A 311 15.33 -11.25 0.32
CA PRO A 311 16.35 -11.70 1.28
C PRO A 311 16.01 -11.27 2.72
N PHE A 312 14.75 -11.43 3.13
CA PHE A 312 14.26 -11.04 4.44
C PHE A 312 13.69 -12.25 5.19
N ASP A 313 14.42 -12.68 6.21
CA ASP A 313 14.03 -13.75 7.13
C ASP A 313 13.32 -13.22 8.40
N HIS A 314 13.22 -11.90 8.54
CA HIS A 314 12.64 -11.24 9.70
C HIS A 314 11.94 -9.93 9.34
N PHE A 315 10.81 -9.66 10.00
CA PHE A 315 10.12 -8.36 9.99
C PHE A 315 9.42 -8.10 11.32
N ALA A 316 9.69 -6.95 11.94
CA ALA A 316 9.03 -6.48 13.16
C ALA A 316 9.16 -7.46 14.36
N ASP A 317 8.07 -8.07 14.79
CA ASP A 317 8.00 -9.05 15.87
C ASP A 317 7.96 -10.50 15.37
N SER A 318 8.17 -10.73 14.06
CA SER A 318 8.12 -12.08 13.48
C SER A 318 9.12 -13.03 14.12
N THR A 319 8.71 -14.28 14.31
CA THR A 319 9.55 -15.37 14.81
C THR A 319 9.93 -16.38 13.70
N GLY A 320 9.41 -16.22 12.49
CA GLY A 320 9.68 -17.08 11.33
C GLY A 320 8.57 -16.98 10.28
N GLY A 321 8.62 -17.86 9.27
CA GLY A 321 7.52 -18.05 8.32
C GLY A 321 6.37 -18.90 8.90
N LEU A 322 5.31 -19.06 8.13
CA LEU A 322 4.16 -19.91 8.43
C LEU A 322 4.09 -21.05 7.41
N ASP A 323 4.66 -22.20 7.76
CA ASP A 323 4.75 -23.37 6.86
C ASP A 323 3.38 -23.86 6.40
N ALA A 324 2.35 -23.69 7.22
CA ALA A 324 0.98 -24.06 6.89
C ALA A 324 0.40 -23.30 5.68
N LEU A 325 1.02 -22.19 5.26
CA LEU A 325 0.60 -21.41 4.08
C LEU A 325 1.29 -21.86 2.78
N VAL A 326 2.22 -22.80 2.86
CA VAL A 326 3.18 -23.13 1.80
C VAL A 326 3.04 -24.59 1.39
N GLY A 327 3.34 -24.88 0.13
CA GLY A 327 3.22 -26.22 -0.45
C GLY A 327 4.37 -26.69 -1.31
#